data_AF-A0A6A8Q7B6-F1
#
_entry.id   AF-A0A6A8Q7B6-F1
#
_cell.length_a   1.000
_cell.length_b   1.000
_cell.length_c   1.000
_cell.angle_alpha   90.00
_cell.angle_beta   90.00
_cell.angle_gamma   90.00
#
_symmetry.space_group_name_H-M   'P 1'
#
loop_
_entity.id
_entity.type
_entity.pdbx_description
1 polymer ?
#
loop_
_entity_poly.entity_id
_entity_poly.type
_entity_poly.pdbx_seq_one_letter_code
_entity_poly.pdbx_strand_id
1 'polypeptide(L)'
;MEKENRSGDREENKQSLSALTKEKPTQSNAISIPEISLPKGGGAIKGIDEQFKVNAANGTAAFSLPLPLTPGRNEFTPSLSLNYNSGSGNGPFGLGWSLGMPSIRRKTDKHIPAYGRTGDEDEFMFSEGGDLVPYLEEDDEGEWGEKEYPDHDDYNVRRYRPRIEGDFSRVERIEHSELGIYWKVTSRDNIVTIFGRTADTRIADPEDDRRIFEWFPEFSYDNKGNWIRYEFNGLATF
;
A
#
# COMPACT_ATOMS: atom_id res chain seq x y z
N MET A 1 -66.50 44.44 21.65
CA MET A 1 -65.15 44.90 22.02
C MET A 1 -64.73 44.04 23.20
N GLU A 2 -63.95 42.98 22.96
CA GLU A 2 -62.46 43.04 23.02
C GLU A 2 -62.02 43.01 24.51
N LYS A 3 -61.26 42.05 25.06
CA LYS A 3 -60.39 40.96 24.58
C LYS A 3 -60.18 39.95 25.72
N GLU A 4 -59.92 38.69 25.36
CA GLU A 4 -59.38 37.62 26.21
C GLU A 4 -58.03 37.99 26.84
N ASN A 5 -57.70 37.37 27.98
CA ASN A 5 -56.36 36.78 28.12
C ASN A 5 -56.40 35.53 29.03
N ARG A 6 -56.12 34.37 28.43
CA ARG A 6 -55.93 33.07 29.08
C ARG A 6 -54.48 32.98 29.56
N SER A 7 -54.27 32.81 30.86
CA SER A 7 -52.99 32.33 31.41
C SER A 7 -53.04 30.80 31.45
N GLY A 8 -52.45 30.17 30.43
CA GLY A 8 -52.16 28.74 30.42
C GLY A 8 -50.77 28.48 31.00
N ASP A 9 -50.69 27.58 31.97
CA ASP A 9 -49.45 27.09 32.57
C ASP A 9 -48.54 26.47 31.49
N ARG A 10 -47.33 27.02 31.36
CA ARG A 10 -46.21 26.37 30.66
C ARG A 10 -45.50 25.49 31.68
N GLU A 11 -45.85 24.21 31.73
CA GLU A 11 -44.96 23.19 32.29
C GLU A 11 -43.73 23.07 31.39
N GLU A 12 -42.60 23.60 31.88
CA GLU A 12 -41.29 23.40 31.28
C GLU A 12 -40.94 21.90 31.28
N ASN A 13 -40.96 21.32 30.09
CA ASN A 13 -40.43 19.99 29.79
C ASN A 13 -38.91 19.96 30.00
N LYS A 14 -38.46 19.83 31.25
CA LYS A 14 -37.06 19.52 31.61
C LYS A 14 -36.80 18.03 31.38
N GLN A 15 -36.81 17.61 30.11
CA GLN A 15 -36.05 16.42 29.72
C GLN A 15 -34.58 16.72 30.04
N SER A 16 -34.08 16.08 31.11
CA SER A 16 -32.73 16.29 31.61
C SER A 16 -31.71 16.06 30.49
N LEU A 17 -30.85 17.04 30.21
CA LEU A 17 -29.76 16.94 29.22
C LEU A 17 -28.91 15.67 29.41
N SER A 18 -28.80 15.18 30.65
CA SER A 18 -28.11 13.94 31.02
C SER A 18 -28.72 12.67 30.43
N ALA A 19 -30.00 12.68 30.03
CA ALA A 19 -30.62 11.57 29.31
C ALA A 19 -30.21 11.54 27.83
N LEU A 20 -29.85 12.69 27.26
CA LEU A 20 -29.33 12.82 25.89
C LEU A 20 -27.84 12.48 25.77
N THR A 21 -27.09 12.50 26.88
CA THR A 21 -25.64 12.18 26.92
C THR A 21 -25.31 10.79 27.45
N LYS A 22 -26.32 9.95 27.73
CA LYS A 22 -26.08 8.61 28.26
C LYS A 22 -25.61 7.70 27.14
N GLU A 23 -24.30 7.67 26.91
CA GLU A 23 -23.68 6.74 25.98
C GLU A 23 -24.07 5.31 26.36
N LYS A 24 -24.73 4.61 25.43
CA LYS A 24 -24.86 3.16 25.48
C LYS A 24 -23.68 2.61 24.68
N PRO A 25 -22.56 2.22 25.33
CA PRO A 25 -21.47 1.60 24.61
C PRO A 25 -22.03 0.36 23.92
N THR A 26 -22.08 0.41 22.60
CA THR A 26 -22.30 -0.77 21.78
C THR A 26 -20.99 -1.57 21.85
N GLN A 27 -21.00 -2.89 21.64
CA GLN A 27 -19.76 -3.70 21.72
C GLN A 27 -18.61 -3.14 20.85
N SER A 28 -18.93 -2.34 19.83
CA SER A 28 -17.98 -1.61 18.99
C SER A 28 -17.16 -0.52 19.70
N ASN A 29 -17.59 -0.05 20.88
CA ASN A 29 -16.94 1.04 21.63
C ASN A 29 -16.33 0.56 22.95
N ALA A 30 -16.30 -0.75 23.20
CA ALA A 30 -15.71 -1.29 24.42
C ALA A 30 -14.19 -1.32 24.30
N ILE A 31 -13.51 -0.56 25.14
CA ILE A 31 -12.06 -0.70 25.35
C ILE A 31 -11.84 -2.08 25.96
N SER A 32 -11.25 -2.99 25.18
CA SER A 32 -10.84 -4.30 25.69
C SER A 32 -9.63 -4.12 26.61
N ILE A 33 -9.78 -4.50 27.88
CA ILE A 33 -8.69 -4.48 28.84
C ILE A 33 -7.83 -5.72 28.55
N PRO A 34 -6.53 -5.58 28.26
CA PRO A 34 -5.67 -6.72 27.98
C PRO A 34 -5.57 -7.62 29.22
N GLU A 35 -5.87 -8.92 29.04
CA GLU A 35 -5.78 -9.93 30.09
C GLU A 35 -4.62 -10.88 29.80
N ILE A 36 -3.81 -11.17 30.83
CA ILE A 36 -2.74 -12.16 30.74
C ILE A 36 -3.35 -13.53 31.03
N SER A 37 -3.42 -14.39 30.03
CA SER A 37 -3.89 -15.77 30.18
C SER A 37 -2.97 -16.74 29.46
N LEU A 38 -2.86 -17.97 29.99
CA LEU A 38 -2.17 -19.04 29.29
C LEU A 38 -3.01 -19.45 28.07
N PRO A 39 -2.37 -19.78 26.93
CA PRO A 39 -3.09 -20.30 25.79
C PRO A 39 -3.84 -21.57 26.21
N LYS A 40 -5.15 -21.59 25.98
CA LYS A 40 -5.95 -22.80 26.15
C LYS A 40 -5.53 -23.76 25.03
N GLY A 41 -4.80 -24.81 25.40
CA GLY A 41 -4.29 -25.78 24.42
C GLY A 41 -5.35 -26.79 23.95
N GLY A 42 -5.15 -27.30 22.74
CA GLY A 42 -5.58 -28.65 22.34
C GLY A 42 -6.73 -28.76 21.34
N GLY A 43 -6.68 -29.83 20.54
CA GLY A 43 -7.83 -30.42 19.84
C GLY A 43 -7.74 -30.42 18.31
N ALA A 44 -7.28 -29.32 17.70
CA ALA A 44 -7.25 -29.19 16.24
C ALA A 44 -5.81 -29.30 15.71
N ILE A 45 -5.57 -30.29 14.84
CA ILE A 45 -4.38 -30.30 13.97
C ILE A 45 -4.74 -29.43 12.78
N LYS A 46 -4.25 -28.18 12.77
CA LYS A 46 -4.39 -27.29 11.63
C LYS A 46 -3.13 -27.43 10.78
N GLY A 47 -3.29 -27.84 9.52
CA GLY A 47 -2.20 -27.87 8.56
C GLY A 47 -1.78 -26.45 8.16
N ILE A 48 -0.89 -26.37 7.17
CA ILE A 48 -0.63 -25.12 6.48
C ILE A 48 -1.94 -24.70 5.78
N ASP A 49 -2.38 -23.45 5.98
CA ASP A 49 -3.59 -22.88 5.35
C ASP A 49 -3.36 -22.60 3.85
N GLU A 50 -3.19 -23.67 3.08
CA GLU A 50 -2.96 -23.64 1.65
C GLU A 50 -4.25 -23.26 0.91
N GLN A 51 -4.20 -22.19 0.10
CA GLN A 51 -5.35 -21.78 -0.71
C GLN A 51 -5.13 -22.15 -2.17
N PHE A 52 -5.74 -23.25 -2.60
CA PHE A 52 -5.86 -23.59 -4.03
C PHE A 52 -7.01 -22.81 -4.67
N LYS A 53 -6.73 -22.14 -5.80
CA LYS A 53 -7.72 -21.38 -6.58
C LYS A 53 -7.53 -21.67 -8.06
N VAL A 54 -8.63 -21.70 -8.80
CA VAL A 54 -8.60 -21.73 -10.27
C VAL A 54 -9.08 -20.37 -10.76
N ASN A 55 -8.29 -19.72 -11.63
CA ASN A 55 -8.72 -18.50 -12.28
C ASN A 55 -9.66 -18.88 -13.44
N ALA A 56 -10.94 -18.54 -13.28
CA ALA A 56 -11.98 -18.91 -14.25
C ALA A 56 -11.82 -18.22 -15.61
N ALA A 57 -11.16 -17.06 -15.68
CA ALA A 57 -11.04 -16.29 -16.91
C ALA A 57 -9.98 -16.83 -17.86
N ASN A 58 -8.88 -17.40 -17.33
CA ASN A 58 -7.74 -17.86 -18.11
C ASN A 58 -7.39 -19.34 -17.88
N GLY A 59 -8.10 -20.04 -16.99
CA GLY A 59 -7.91 -21.45 -16.69
C GLY A 59 -6.64 -21.79 -15.88
N THR A 60 -5.90 -20.81 -15.38
CA THR A 60 -4.66 -21.08 -14.63
C THR A 60 -4.95 -21.60 -13.22
N ALA A 61 -4.16 -22.56 -12.77
CA ALA A 61 -4.14 -22.99 -11.37
C ALA A 61 -3.26 -22.02 -10.56
N ALA A 62 -3.79 -21.56 -9.43
CA ALA A 62 -3.09 -20.69 -8.49
C ALA A 62 -3.06 -21.32 -7.10
N PHE A 63 -1.96 -21.13 -6.39
CA PHE A 63 -1.80 -21.62 -5.02
C PHE A 63 -1.01 -20.60 -4.21
N SER A 64 -1.41 -20.36 -2.96
CA SER A 64 -0.73 -19.41 -2.08
C SER A 64 -0.40 -20.07 -0.76
N LEU A 65 0.88 -19.95 -0.38
CA LEU A 65 1.47 -20.46 0.85
C LEU A 65 1.98 -19.27 1.66
N PRO A 66 1.21 -18.76 2.64
CA PRO A 66 1.68 -17.71 3.54
C PRO A 66 2.90 -18.17 4.32
N LEU A 67 3.94 -17.33 4.43
CA LEU A 67 5.11 -17.65 5.24
C LEU A 67 4.74 -17.53 6.73
N PRO A 68 5.11 -18.51 7.57
CA PRO A 68 4.76 -18.54 8.99
C PRO A 68 5.66 -17.58 9.78
N LEU A 69 5.53 -16.28 9.53
CA LEU A 69 6.27 -15.25 10.23
C LEU A 69 5.65 -14.97 11.60
N THR A 70 6.50 -14.71 12.59
CA THR A 70 6.04 -14.30 13.91
C THR A 70 5.44 -12.90 13.82
N PRO A 71 4.20 -12.66 14.30
CA PRO A 71 3.61 -11.34 14.28
C PRO A 71 4.48 -10.31 15.02
N GLY A 72 4.75 -9.20 14.36
CA GLY A 72 5.36 -8.01 14.95
C GLY A 72 4.42 -7.28 15.90
N ARG A 73 4.94 -6.23 16.53
CA ARG A 73 4.14 -5.36 17.39
C ARG A 73 3.01 -4.72 16.58
N ASN A 74 1.81 -4.69 17.15
CA ASN A 74 0.60 -4.17 16.48
C ASN A 74 0.35 -4.80 15.11
N GLU A 75 0.70 -6.08 14.93
CA GLU A 75 0.56 -6.82 13.66
C GLU A 75 1.38 -6.24 12.50
N PHE A 76 2.30 -5.30 12.77
CA PHE A 76 3.20 -4.73 11.76
C PHE A 76 4.28 -5.75 11.40
N THR A 77 3.95 -6.60 10.43
CA THR A 77 4.74 -7.74 9.97
C THR A 77 4.72 -7.75 8.44
N PRO A 78 5.82 -8.08 7.75
CA PRO A 78 5.77 -8.20 6.30
C PRO A 78 4.82 -9.33 5.90
N SER A 79 3.85 -9.04 5.03
CA SER A 79 2.94 -10.04 4.47
C SER A 79 3.63 -10.72 3.28
N LEU A 80 4.31 -11.84 3.53
CA LEU A 80 5.00 -12.61 2.51
C LEU A 80 4.32 -13.96 2.29
N SER A 81 4.14 -14.33 1.03
CA SER A 81 3.64 -15.64 0.63
C SER A 81 4.42 -16.18 -0.55
N LEU A 82 4.62 -17.50 -0.56
CA LEU A 82 5.07 -18.20 -1.75
C LEU A 82 3.84 -18.49 -2.62
N ASN A 83 3.82 -17.92 -3.82
CA ASN A 83 2.69 -17.99 -4.75
C ASN A 83 3.07 -18.83 -5.95
N TYR A 84 2.18 -19.73 -6.34
CA TYR A 84 2.27 -20.51 -7.56
C TYR A 84 1.19 -20.06 -8.56
N ASN A 85 1.57 -19.97 -9.83
CA ASN A 85 0.65 -19.83 -10.95
C ASN A 85 1.15 -20.67 -12.12
N SER A 86 0.31 -21.58 -12.63
CA SER A 86 0.67 -22.51 -13.71
C SER A 86 1.02 -21.85 -15.04
N GLY A 87 0.63 -20.58 -15.24
CA GLY A 87 0.99 -19.77 -16.41
C GLY A 87 2.21 -18.87 -16.19
N SER A 88 2.82 -18.89 -15.00
CA SER A 88 4.02 -18.10 -14.70
C SER A 88 5.30 -18.80 -15.16
N GLY A 89 6.29 -17.98 -15.50
CA GLY A 89 7.59 -18.45 -15.97
C GLY A 89 8.48 -19.00 -14.85
N ASN A 90 9.77 -19.13 -15.16
CA ASN A 90 10.77 -19.55 -14.18
C ASN A 90 11.20 -18.38 -13.28
N GLY A 91 11.58 -18.70 -12.05
CA GLY A 91 12.06 -17.72 -11.08
C GLY A 91 12.93 -18.35 -9.99
N PRO A 92 13.38 -17.58 -9.00
CA PRO A 92 14.28 -18.05 -7.94
C PRO A 92 13.75 -19.22 -7.11
N PHE A 93 12.42 -19.40 -7.08
CA PHE A 93 11.73 -20.45 -6.34
C PHE A 93 11.26 -21.62 -7.22
N GLY A 94 11.69 -21.64 -8.49
CA GLY A 94 11.32 -22.65 -9.47
C GLY A 94 10.21 -22.21 -10.42
N LEU A 95 9.88 -23.09 -11.36
CA LEU A 95 8.89 -22.83 -12.40
C LEU A 95 7.49 -22.60 -11.80
N GLY A 96 6.87 -21.49 -12.18
CA GLY A 96 5.53 -21.11 -11.73
C GLY A 96 5.48 -20.54 -10.32
N TRP A 97 6.59 -20.52 -9.57
CA TRP A 97 6.66 -20.05 -8.19
C TRP A 97 7.32 -18.67 -8.08
N SER A 98 6.75 -17.82 -7.24
CA SER A 98 7.28 -16.49 -6.93
C SER A 98 7.02 -16.11 -5.47
N LEU A 99 7.89 -15.30 -4.89
CA LEU A 99 7.63 -14.67 -3.59
C LEU A 99 6.77 -13.42 -3.82
N GLY A 100 5.62 -13.32 -3.13
CA GLY A 100 4.75 -12.15 -3.15
C GLY A 100 5.36 -10.99 -2.39
N MET A 101 6.22 -10.23 -3.07
CA MET A 101 6.84 -9.02 -2.54
C MET A 101 6.36 -7.82 -3.37
N PRO A 102 6.05 -6.68 -2.73
CA PRO A 102 5.66 -5.51 -3.49
C PRO A 102 6.85 -5.00 -4.31
N SER A 103 6.60 -4.42 -5.48
CA SER A 103 7.61 -3.74 -6.28
C SER A 103 6.96 -2.73 -7.23
N ILE A 104 7.71 -1.72 -7.61
CA ILE A 104 7.35 -0.81 -8.71
C ILE A 104 8.32 -1.10 -9.85
N ARG A 105 7.83 -1.25 -11.08
CA ARG A 105 8.66 -1.56 -12.24
C ARG A 105 8.22 -0.80 -13.49
N ARG A 106 9.12 -0.67 -14.45
CA ARG A 106 8.77 -0.18 -15.79
C ARG A 106 7.97 -1.25 -16.53
N LYS A 107 7.00 -0.79 -17.31
CA LYS A 107 6.11 -1.66 -18.09
C LYS A 107 6.79 -2.08 -19.40
N THR A 108 6.65 -3.35 -19.77
CA THR A 108 7.30 -3.94 -20.96
C THR A 108 6.35 -4.72 -21.85
N ASP A 109 5.04 -4.59 -21.65
CA ASP A 109 4.02 -5.34 -22.41
C ASP A 109 3.94 -4.89 -23.88
N LYS A 110 4.19 -3.61 -24.15
CA LYS A 110 4.06 -3.00 -25.48
C LYS A 110 5.39 -2.58 -26.11
N HIS A 111 6.34 -2.12 -25.31
CA HIS A 111 7.62 -1.61 -25.78
C HIS A 111 8.72 -1.79 -24.73
N ILE A 112 9.97 -1.73 -25.19
CA ILE A 112 11.14 -1.69 -24.32
C ILE A 112 11.21 -0.29 -23.70
N PRO A 113 11.47 -0.16 -22.38
CA PRO A 113 11.64 1.14 -21.74
C PRO A 113 12.75 1.97 -22.38
N ALA A 114 12.45 3.23 -22.68
CA ALA A 114 13.36 4.15 -23.34
C ALA A 114 14.27 4.89 -22.36
N TYR A 115 13.95 4.89 -21.06
CA TYR A 115 14.72 5.59 -20.02
C TYR A 115 14.97 7.06 -20.37
N GLY A 116 13.93 7.75 -20.87
CA GLY A 116 13.99 9.16 -21.25
C GLY A 116 14.68 9.46 -22.59
N ARG A 117 15.19 8.45 -23.32
CA ARG A 117 15.87 8.67 -24.62
C ARG A 117 14.97 9.27 -25.70
N THR A 118 13.66 9.08 -25.61
CA THR A 118 12.67 9.56 -26.58
C THR A 118 12.04 10.90 -26.18
N GLY A 119 12.35 11.42 -24.99
CA GLY A 119 11.68 12.60 -24.41
C GLY A 119 10.37 12.27 -23.66
N ASP A 120 9.77 11.11 -23.95
CA ASP A 120 8.61 10.60 -23.22
C ASP A 120 9.03 9.79 -21.97
N GLU A 121 8.21 9.87 -20.93
CA GLU A 121 8.36 9.04 -19.73
C GLU A 121 7.88 7.60 -19.98
N ASP A 122 8.56 6.62 -19.40
CA ASP A 122 8.11 5.23 -19.47
C ASP A 122 6.85 5.00 -18.62
N GLU A 123 6.05 4.01 -19.00
CA GLU A 123 4.93 3.55 -18.18
C GLU A 123 5.43 2.72 -16.98
N PHE A 124 4.79 2.86 -15.82
CA PHE A 124 5.13 2.13 -14.60
C PHE A 124 3.99 1.21 -14.17
N MET A 125 4.32 0.13 -13.47
CA MET A 125 3.38 -0.76 -12.80
C MET A 125 3.76 -0.92 -11.34
N PHE A 126 2.78 -0.86 -10.45
CA PHE A 126 2.90 -1.27 -9.07
C PHE A 126 2.33 -2.69 -8.91
N SER A 127 3.07 -3.61 -8.29
CA SER A 127 2.65 -5.01 -8.16
C SER A 127 1.31 -5.21 -7.44
N GLU A 128 0.95 -4.30 -6.54
CA GLU A 128 -0.31 -4.35 -5.78
C GLU A 128 -1.44 -3.54 -6.46
N GLY A 129 -1.10 -2.48 -7.21
CA GLY A 129 -2.07 -1.55 -7.81
C GLY A 129 -2.25 -1.66 -9.33
N GLY A 130 -1.40 -2.42 -10.03
CA GLY A 130 -1.38 -2.49 -11.49
C GLY A 130 -0.73 -1.27 -12.16
N ASP A 131 -1.17 -0.94 -13.37
CA ASP A 131 -0.63 0.18 -14.15
C ASP A 131 -0.75 1.50 -13.38
N LEU A 132 0.35 2.23 -13.25
CA LEU A 132 0.38 3.58 -12.68
C LEU A 132 0.20 4.61 -13.78
N VAL A 133 -0.61 5.63 -13.49
CA VAL A 133 -0.79 6.81 -14.34
C VAL A 133 -0.45 8.07 -13.53
N PRO A 134 0.05 9.14 -14.16
CA PRO A 134 0.27 10.41 -13.48
C PRO A 134 -1.02 10.90 -12.80
N TYR A 135 -0.87 11.44 -11.59
CA TYR A 135 -1.95 12.13 -10.91
C TYR A 135 -2.01 13.57 -11.43
N LEU A 136 -3.12 13.91 -12.08
CA LEU A 136 -3.34 15.24 -12.61
C LEU A 136 -4.06 16.11 -11.59
N GLU A 137 -3.67 17.38 -11.54
CA GLU A 137 -4.33 18.41 -10.76
C GLU A 137 -4.81 19.51 -11.70
N GLU A 138 -5.99 20.06 -11.39
CA GLU A 138 -6.52 21.24 -12.03
C GLU A 138 -5.80 22.47 -11.46
N ASP A 139 -5.26 23.31 -12.35
CA ASP A 139 -4.66 24.57 -11.96
C ASP A 139 -5.71 25.69 -11.77
N ASP A 140 -5.25 26.89 -11.39
CA ASP A 140 -6.13 28.04 -11.17
C ASP A 140 -6.84 28.51 -12.47
N GLU A 141 -6.39 28.06 -13.64
CA GLU A 141 -6.95 28.37 -14.96
C GLU A 141 -7.92 27.28 -15.45
N GLY A 142 -8.07 26.17 -14.71
CA GLY A 142 -8.96 25.05 -15.03
C GLY A 142 -8.32 23.99 -15.92
N GLU A 143 -7.01 24.07 -16.17
CA GLU A 143 -6.28 23.10 -17.00
C GLU A 143 -5.73 21.96 -16.14
N TRP A 144 -5.88 20.73 -16.66
CA TRP A 144 -5.40 19.54 -15.96
C TRP A 144 -3.96 19.23 -16.37
N GLY A 145 -3.05 19.29 -15.40
CA GLY A 145 -1.63 19.05 -15.62
C GLY A 145 -1.02 18.10 -14.60
N GLU A 146 0.11 17.50 -14.96
CA GLU A 146 0.99 16.88 -13.99
C GLU A 146 1.60 17.97 -13.11
N LYS A 147 1.63 17.74 -11.80
CA LYS A 147 2.23 18.69 -10.86
C LYS A 147 3.49 18.10 -10.23
N GLU A 148 4.56 18.87 -10.35
CA GLU A 148 5.78 18.65 -9.61
C GLU A 148 5.71 19.37 -8.27
N TYR A 149 6.19 18.68 -7.24
CA TYR A 149 6.31 19.20 -5.89
C TYR A 149 7.79 19.31 -5.54
N PRO A 150 8.48 20.35 -6.02
CA PRO A 150 9.86 20.61 -5.62
C PRO A 150 9.90 21.02 -4.15
N ASP A 151 10.83 20.47 -3.39
CA ASP A 151 11.06 20.80 -1.98
C ASP A 151 12.45 21.43 -1.76
N HIS A 152 12.68 21.95 -0.55
CA HIS A 152 14.02 22.28 -0.07
C HIS A 152 14.86 20.99 -0.10
N ASP A 153 16.11 21.09 -0.59
CA ASP A 153 17.07 19.98 -0.74
C ASP A 153 16.96 19.14 -2.03
N ASP A 154 16.59 19.75 -3.16
CA ASP A 154 16.73 19.14 -4.50
C ASP A 154 15.87 17.87 -4.73
N TYR A 155 14.82 17.72 -3.93
CA TYR A 155 13.80 16.71 -4.17
C TYR A 155 12.78 17.22 -5.19
N ASN A 156 12.57 16.44 -6.25
CA ASN A 156 11.45 16.61 -7.16
C ASN A 156 10.48 15.44 -7.01
N VAL A 157 9.23 15.74 -6.60
CA VAL A 157 8.22 14.71 -6.36
C VAL A 157 7.10 14.79 -7.38
N ARG A 158 6.83 13.68 -8.07
CA ARG A 158 5.67 13.50 -8.95
C ARG A 158 4.72 12.46 -8.36
N ARG A 159 3.41 12.72 -8.44
CA ARG A 159 2.40 11.79 -7.94
C ARG A 159 1.85 10.90 -9.04
N TYR A 160 1.59 9.65 -8.67
CA TYR A 160 0.95 8.65 -9.50
C TYR A 160 -0.23 8.04 -8.76
N ARG A 161 -1.12 7.39 -9.51
CA ARG A 161 -2.19 6.54 -8.98
C ARG A 161 -2.37 5.29 -9.84
N PRO A 162 -2.87 4.19 -9.28
CA PRO A 162 -3.38 3.07 -10.07
C PRO A 162 -4.39 3.53 -11.13
N ARG A 163 -4.28 2.99 -12.36
CA ARG A 163 -5.26 3.21 -13.43
C ARG A 163 -6.65 2.72 -13.03
N ILE A 164 -6.70 1.61 -12.28
CA ILE A 164 -7.90 1.08 -11.64
C ILE A 164 -7.70 1.24 -10.14
N GLU A 165 -8.34 2.26 -9.56
CA GLU A 165 -8.18 2.59 -8.15
C GLU A 165 -8.89 1.56 -7.24
N GLY A 166 -8.26 1.22 -6.12
CA GLY A 166 -8.79 0.25 -5.16
C GLY A 166 -8.34 0.51 -3.73
N ASP A 167 -7.03 0.66 -3.51
CA ASP A 167 -6.46 0.84 -2.17
C ASP A 167 -6.30 2.30 -1.74
N PHE A 168 -6.47 3.25 -2.67
CA PHE A 168 -6.33 4.69 -2.43
C PHE A 168 -4.97 5.04 -1.81
N SER A 169 -3.93 4.32 -2.20
CA SER A 169 -2.56 4.59 -1.78
C SER A 169 -2.02 5.80 -2.53
N ARG A 170 -1.32 6.69 -1.82
CA ARG A 170 -0.57 7.80 -2.43
C ARG A 170 0.76 7.27 -2.92
N VAL A 171 0.96 7.25 -4.24
CA VAL A 171 2.19 6.78 -4.89
C VAL A 171 2.99 7.99 -5.38
N GLU A 172 4.25 8.07 -4.97
CA GLU A 172 5.12 9.22 -5.25
C GLU A 172 6.44 8.74 -5.85
N ARG A 173 6.77 9.25 -7.04
CA ARG A 173 8.11 9.13 -7.62
C ARG A 173 8.92 10.31 -7.12
N ILE A 174 10.08 10.03 -6.55
CA ILE A 174 10.96 11.02 -5.96
C ILE A 174 12.28 10.96 -6.71
N GLU A 175 12.72 12.12 -7.19
CA GLU A 175 14.03 12.32 -7.81
C GLU A 175 14.87 13.21 -6.90
N HIS A 176 16.16 12.89 -6.80
CA HIS A 176 17.13 13.64 -6.03
C HIS A 176 18.52 13.46 -6.66
N SER A 177 19.33 14.50 -6.74
CA SER A 177 20.66 14.47 -7.38
C SER A 177 21.56 13.32 -6.92
N GLU A 178 21.69 13.11 -5.61
CA GLU A 178 22.59 12.10 -5.04
C GLU A 178 21.97 10.68 -4.93
N LEU A 179 20.65 10.58 -4.76
CA LEU A 179 19.97 9.30 -4.50
C LEU A 179 19.40 8.67 -5.78
N GLY A 180 19.32 9.45 -6.86
CA GLY A 180 18.62 9.09 -8.08
C GLY A 180 17.11 9.02 -7.89
N ILE A 181 16.47 8.15 -8.68
CA ILE A 181 15.01 7.97 -8.67
C ILE A 181 14.65 6.84 -7.71
N TYR A 182 13.70 7.10 -6.83
CA TYR A 182 13.10 6.11 -5.95
C TYR A 182 11.61 6.40 -5.75
N TRP A 183 10.90 5.49 -5.09
CA TRP A 183 9.47 5.64 -4.88
C TRP A 183 9.10 5.61 -3.41
N LYS A 184 8.02 6.30 -3.07
CA LYS A 184 7.37 6.24 -1.77
C LYS A 184 5.89 5.97 -1.97
N VAL A 185 5.38 4.95 -1.30
CA VAL A 185 3.95 4.63 -1.27
C VAL A 185 3.45 4.83 0.15
N THR A 186 2.37 5.58 0.31
CA THR A 186 1.67 5.75 1.59
C THR A 186 0.28 5.14 1.48
N SER A 187 0.00 4.10 2.26
CA SER A 187 -1.31 3.44 2.27
C SER A 187 -2.36 4.28 2.99
N ARG A 188 -3.64 3.92 2.80
CA ARG A 188 -4.78 4.53 3.53
C ARG A 188 -4.69 4.36 5.06
N ASP A 189 -3.94 3.36 5.53
CA ASP A 189 -3.69 3.09 6.95
C ASP A 189 -2.45 3.83 7.48
N ASN A 190 -1.90 4.76 6.68
CA ASN A 190 -0.74 5.59 7.00
C ASN A 190 0.55 4.76 7.23
N ILE A 191 0.68 3.66 6.50
CA ILE A 191 1.93 2.91 6.38
C ILE A 191 2.69 3.47 5.19
N VAL A 192 3.95 3.85 5.42
CA VAL A 192 4.83 4.36 4.38
C VAL A 192 5.84 3.29 4.01
N THR A 193 6.00 3.01 2.72
CA THR A 193 7.04 2.14 2.19
C THR A 193 7.88 2.87 1.15
N ILE A 194 9.21 2.81 1.32
CA ILE A 194 10.21 3.34 0.41
C ILE A 194 10.71 2.21 -0.48
N PHE A 195 10.75 2.45 -1.79
CA PHE A 195 11.19 1.47 -2.78
C PHE A 195 12.42 1.96 -3.53
N GLY A 196 13.46 1.13 -3.55
CA GLY A 196 14.65 1.32 -4.36
C GLY A 196 15.32 2.67 -4.14
N ARG A 197 15.58 3.09 -2.90
CA ARG A 197 16.38 4.30 -2.62
C ARG A 197 17.89 3.97 -2.62
N THR A 198 18.26 2.76 -2.25
CA THR A 198 19.63 2.23 -2.37
C THR A 198 19.81 1.34 -3.60
N ALA A 199 21.05 1.18 -4.07
CA ALA A 199 21.36 0.32 -5.22
C ALA A 199 20.94 -1.15 -5.02
N ASP A 200 21.13 -1.70 -3.82
CA ASP A 200 20.81 -3.10 -3.51
C ASP A 200 19.31 -3.41 -3.52
N THR A 201 18.45 -2.40 -3.62
CA THR A 201 16.98 -2.54 -3.68
C THR A 201 16.43 -2.21 -5.08
N ARG A 202 17.28 -2.29 -6.10
CA ARG A 202 16.96 -2.02 -7.51
C ARG A 202 17.42 -3.16 -8.40
N ILE A 203 16.69 -3.38 -9.50
CA ILE A 203 17.25 -4.02 -10.71
C ILE A 203 17.48 -2.90 -11.71
N ALA A 204 18.72 -2.68 -12.12
CA ALA A 204 19.12 -1.67 -13.08
C ALA A 204 20.04 -2.27 -14.15
N ASP A 205 20.23 -1.53 -15.23
CA ASP A 205 21.19 -1.89 -16.28
C ASP A 205 22.62 -1.94 -15.71
N PRO A 206 23.39 -3.04 -15.92
CA PRO A 206 24.76 -3.15 -15.42
C PRO A 206 25.73 -2.11 -15.98
N GLU A 207 25.43 -1.54 -17.16
CA GLU A 207 26.27 -0.52 -17.80
C GLU A 207 25.89 0.91 -17.37
N ASP A 208 24.71 1.12 -16.78
CA ASP A 208 24.25 2.42 -16.30
C ASP A 208 23.17 2.25 -15.22
N ASP A 209 23.56 2.44 -13.95
CA ASP A 209 22.72 2.24 -12.77
C ASP A 209 21.53 3.22 -12.66
N ARG A 210 21.52 4.27 -13.50
CA ARG A 210 20.38 5.20 -13.64
C ARG A 210 19.25 4.61 -14.47
N ARG A 211 19.53 3.60 -15.30
CA ARG A 211 18.52 2.86 -16.07
C ARG A 211 17.90 1.77 -15.20
N ILE A 212 17.12 2.20 -14.21
CA ILE A 212 16.46 1.32 -13.24
C ILE A 212 15.19 0.72 -13.85
N PHE A 213 15.12 -0.61 -13.87
CA PHE A 213 13.98 -1.38 -14.34
C PHE A 213 12.93 -1.60 -13.24
N GLU A 214 13.36 -1.97 -12.04
CA GLU A 214 12.48 -2.35 -10.93
C GLU A 214 13.02 -1.87 -9.59
N TRP A 215 12.13 -1.36 -8.73
CA TRP A 215 12.38 -0.85 -7.38
C TRP A 215 11.68 -1.75 -6.37
N PHE A 216 12.46 -2.39 -5.49
CA PHE A 216 11.99 -3.24 -4.40
C PHE A 216 11.84 -2.45 -3.09
N PRO A 217 10.98 -2.88 -2.15
CA PRO A 217 10.85 -2.24 -0.86
C PRO A 217 12.20 -2.27 -0.14
N GLU A 218 12.57 -1.17 0.49
CA GLU A 218 13.78 -1.04 1.30
C GLU A 218 13.43 -0.87 2.76
N PHE A 219 12.41 -0.04 3.04
CA PHE A 219 12.01 0.32 4.38
C PHE A 219 10.52 0.60 4.43
N SER A 220 9.84 0.10 5.46
CA SER A 220 8.42 0.37 5.71
C SER A 220 8.22 0.76 7.17
N TYR A 221 7.34 1.72 7.46
CA TYR A 221 7.02 2.13 8.83
C TYR A 221 5.57 2.56 8.99
N ASP A 222 5.03 2.37 10.20
CA ASP A 222 3.69 2.81 10.58
C ASP A 222 3.71 4.14 11.36
N ASN A 223 2.53 4.69 11.63
CA ASN A 223 2.35 5.91 12.43
C ASN A 223 2.56 5.70 13.95
N LYS A 224 2.99 4.52 14.39
CA LYS A 224 3.24 4.14 15.79
C LYS A 224 4.72 3.85 16.06
N GLY A 225 5.59 4.03 15.06
CA GLY A 225 7.04 3.83 15.17
C GLY A 225 7.51 2.38 15.00
N ASN A 226 6.65 1.47 14.52
CA ASN A 226 7.09 0.16 14.06
C ASN A 226 7.66 0.29 12.65
N TRP A 227 8.67 -0.52 12.34
CA TRP A 227 9.32 -0.50 11.05
C TRP A 227 9.80 -1.88 10.62
N ILE A 228 9.93 -2.06 9.31
CA ILE A 228 10.47 -3.23 8.62
C ILE A 228 11.56 -2.75 7.68
N ARG A 229 12.71 -3.43 7.68
CA ARG A 229 13.77 -3.22 6.70
C ARG A 229 13.90 -4.47 5.83
N TYR A 230 14.06 -4.25 4.54
CA TYR A 230 14.28 -5.29 3.55
C TYR A 230 15.74 -5.20 3.10
N GLU A 231 16.44 -6.33 3.12
CA GLU A 231 17.83 -6.44 2.70
C GLU A 231 17.93 -7.51 1.62
N PHE A 232 18.60 -7.18 0.53
CA PHE A 232 18.77 -8.06 -0.61
C PHE A 232 20.26 -8.27 -0.84
N ASN A 233 20.63 -9.51 -1.17
CA ASN A 233 21.98 -9.86 -1.55
C ASN A 233 21.99 -10.17 -3.04
N GLY A 234 22.66 -9.32 -3.82
CA GLY A 234 22.87 -9.56 -5.24
C GLY A 234 21.58 -9.66 -6.05
N LEU A 235 20.73 -8.64 -6.01
CA LEU A 235 19.75 -8.44 -7.09
C LEU A 235 20.56 -8.34 -8.39
N ALA A 236 20.42 -9.36 -9.25
CA ALA A 236 21.19 -9.41 -10.48
C ALA A 236 20.85 -8.20 -11.34
N THR A 237 21.85 -7.38 -11.64
CA THR A 237 21.92 -6.62 -12.88
C THR A 237 21.91 -7.66 -14.02
N PHE A 238 20.79 -7.81 -14.73
CA PHE A 238 20.67 -8.73 -15.86
C PHE A 238 21.20 -8.11 -17.15
#